data_AF-A0A350FXS7-F1
#
_entry.id   AF-A0A350FXS7-F1
#
_cell.length_a   1.000
_cell.length_b   1.000
_cell.length_c   1.000
_cell.angle_alpha   90.00
_cell.angle_beta   90.00
_cell.angle_gamma   90.00
#
_symmetry.space_group_name_H-M   'P 1'
#
loop_
_entity.id
_entity.type
_entity.pdbx_description
1 polymer ?
#
loop_
_entity_poly.entity_id
_entity_poly.type
_entity_poly.pdbx_seq_one_letter_code
_entity_poly.pdbx_strand_id
1 'polypeptide(L)'
;MHLTELQLNEYLDNESDDRVRIETHLSSCDECAARLAALQALFTEIESLPELKLSTDLAARFVPSPNLSPQLPRWLTLTAALQAVLAVVAIIFAAPFMADLLAPLTASRIVPSWADVMLELQIAFVVWLQSFQSIRLPELSSLAFNLPQGISSEILILSVIGLLFAWGFGNWWLLHKKNSLV
;
A
#
# COMPACT_ATOMS: atom_id res chain seq x y z
N MET A 1 9.00 23.53 -52.18
CA MET A 1 9.07 23.26 -50.73
C MET A 1 9.19 21.76 -50.59
N HIS A 2 10.26 21.25 -49.98
CA HIS A 2 10.53 19.81 -49.87
C HIS A 2 9.93 19.23 -48.58
N LEU A 3 9.76 17.91 -48.55
CA LEU A 3 9.41 17.20 -47.31
C LEU A 3 10.56 17.27 -46.31
N THR A 4 10.22 17.34 -45.03
CA THR A 4 11.20 17.26 -43.95
C THR A 4 11.62 15.81 -43.72
N GLU A 5 12.80 15.60 -43.14
CA GLU A 5 13.30 14.27 -42.81
C GLU A 5 12.37 13.51 -41.85
N LEU A 6 11.78 14.23 -40.88
CA LEU A 6 10.77 13.68 -39.98
C LEU A 6 9.56 13.12 -40.75
N GLN A 7 9.04 13.86 -41.73
CA GLN A 7 7.89 13.41 -42.53
C GLN A 7 8.22 12.19 -43.40
N LEU A 8 9.46 12.07 -43.88
CA LEU A 8 9.90 10.87 -44.61
C LEU A 8 10.01 9.66 -43.68
N ASN A 9 10.56 9.82 -42.47
CA ASN A 9 10.67 8.73 -41.50
C ASN A 9 9.30 8.27 -41.00
N GLU A 10 8.42 9.21 -40.63
CA GLU A 10 7.02 8.90 -40.26
C GLU A 10 6.28 8.16 -41.38
N TYR A 11 6.56 8.50 -42.65
CA TYR A 11 6.00 7.77 -43.79
C TYR A 11 6.55 6.33 -43.89
N LEU A 12 7.85 6.14 -43.66
CA LEU A 12 8.48 4.80 -43.68
C LEU A 12 8.00 3.90 -42.54
N ASP A 13 7.83 4.46 -41.34
CA ASP A 13 7.35 3.75 -40.15
C ASP A 13 5.82 3.53 -40.16
N ASN A 14 5.13 4.02 -41.21
CA ASN A 14 3.68 3.97 -41.36
C ASN A 14 2.92 4.70 -40.23
N GLU A 15 3.52 5.78 -39.71
CA GLU A 15 2.99 6.65 -38.66
C GLU A 15 2.53 8.03 -39.18
N SER A 16 2.61 8.29 -40.49
CA SER A 16 2.20 9.58 -41.06
C SER A 16 0.67 9.73 -41.18
N ASP A 17 0.12 10.83 -40.66
CA ASP A 17 -1.31 11.19 -40.81
C ASP A 17 -1.67 11.73 -42.23
N ASP A 18 -0.69 12.29 -42.95
CA ASP A 18 -0.88 13.00 -44.23
C ASP A 18 -0.34 12.21 -45.45
N ARG A 19 -0.47 10.89 -45.42
CA ARG A 19 0.17 9.97 -46.39
C ARG A 19 -0.10 10.30 -47.87
N VAL A 20 -1.35 10.62 -48.22
CA VAL A 20 -1.75 10.97 -49.60
C VAL A 20 -1.01 12.22 -50.11
N ARG A 21 -0.79 13.21 -49.24
CA ARG A 21 -0.06 14.44 -49.61
C ARG A 21 1.42 14.12 -49.85
N ILE A 22 1.99 13.27 -49.00
CA ILE A 22 3.39 12.83 -49.10
C ILE A 22 3.60 12.05 -50.41
N GLU A 23 2.75 11.08 -50.72
CA GLU A 23 2.81 10.31 -51.98
C GLU A 23 2.68 11.19 -53.22
N THR A 24 1.75 12.16 -53.19
CA THR A 24 1.60 13.15 -54.26
C THR A 24 2.89 13.97 -54.43
N HIS A 25 3.51 14.40 -53.33
CA HIS A 25 4.77 15.13 -53.38
C HIS A 25 5.94 14.27 -53.90
N LEU A 26 6.04 13.02 -53.45
CA LEU A 26 7.06 12.06 -53.92
C LEU A 26 6.94 11.77 -55.41
N SER A 27 5.72 11.75 -55.97
CA SER A 27 5.51 11.57 -57.41
C SER A 27 5.92 12.78 -58.26
N SER A 28 6.04 13.96 -57.65
CA SER A 28 6.32 15.22 -58.35
C SER A 28 7.68 15.85 -58.02
N CYS A 29 8.42 15.30 -57.04
CA CYS A 29 9.71 15.80 -56.61
C CYS A 29 10.78 14.69 -56.59
N ASP A 30 11.61 14.65 -57.63
CA ASP A 30 12.69 13.67 -57.80
C ASP A 30 13.68 13.67 -56.63
N GLU A 31 13.97 14.84 -56.05
CA GLU A 31 14.90 14.95 -54.92
C GLU A 31 14.35 14.25 -53.67
N CYS A 32 13.05 14.42 -53.37
CA CYS A 32 12.44 13.75 -52.22
C CYS A 32 12.31 12.24 -52.45
N ALA A 33 12.02 11.82 -53.68
CA ALA A 33 12.01 10.40 -54.06
C ALA A 33 13.40 9.77 -53.92
N ALA A 34 14.47 10.46 -54.34
CA ALA A 34 15.83 9.98 -54.19
C ALA A 34 16.25 9.85 -52.71
N ARG A 35 15.88 10.81 -51.86
CA ARG A 35 16.12 10.75 -50.42
C ARG A 35 15.38 9.57 -49.77
N LEU A 36 14.13 9.34 -50.16
CA LEU A 36 13.35 8.20 -49.68
C LEU A 36 13.97 6.87 -50.09
N ALA A 37 14.41 6.73 -51.34
CA ALA A 37 15.08 5.53 -51.83
C ALA A 37 16.39 5.25 -51.06
N ALA A 38 17.15 6.30 -50.72
CA ALA A 38 18.36 6.17 -49.90
C ALA A 38 18.06 5.67 -48.48
N LEU A 39 17.01 6.18 -47.84
CA LEU A 39 16.57 5.71 -46.52
C LEU A 39 16.09 4.25 -46.56
N GLN A 40 15.30 3.88 -47.57
CA GLN A 40 14.84 2.48 -47.75
C GLN A 40 16.00 1.51 -47.94
N ALA A 41 17.03 1.90 -48.71
CA ALA A 41 18.22 1.09 -48.90
C ALA A 41 18.97 0.88 -47.57
N LEU A 42 19.10 1.91 -46.75
CA LEU A 42 19.73 1.84 -45.44
C LEU A 42 18.96 0.91 -44.49
N PHE A 43 17.62 1.01 -44.42
CA PHE A 43 16.82 0.09 -43.59
C PHE A 43 16.93 -1.35 -44.07
N THR A 44 16.93 -1.58 -45.39
CA THR A 44 17.12 -2.92 -45.96
C THR A 44 18.50 -3.50 -45.59
N GLU A 45 19.55 -2.67 -45.56
CA GLU A 45 20.89 -3.07 -45.12
C GLU A 45 20.89 -3.44 -43.63
N ILE A 46 20.25 -2.63 -42.78
CA ILE A 46 20.12 -2.92 -41.34
C ILE A 46 19.34 -4.21 -41.09
N GLU A 47 18.23 -4.43 -41.79
CA GLU A 47 17.44 -5.67 -41.69
C GLU A 47 18.21 -6.91 -42.17
N SER A 48 19.16 -6.72 -43.08
CA SER A 48 20.03 -7.82 -43.56
C SER A 48 21.12 -8.21 -42.56
N LEU A 49 21.32 -7.43 -41.50
CA LEU A 49 22.32 -7.75 -40.48
C LEU A 49 21.97 -9.06 -39.77
N PRO A 50 22.98 -9.88 -39.42
CA PRO A 50 22.74 -11.17 -38.79
C PRO A 50 22.08 -10.99 -37.42
N GLU A 51 21.02 -11.77 -37.17
CA GLU A 51 20.38 -11.81 -35.86
C GLU A 51 21.39 -12.22 -34.79
N LEU A 52 21.57 -11.34 -33.80
CA LEU A 52 22.42 -11.63 -32.64
C LEU A 52 21.67 -12.61 -31.73
N LYS A 53 22.13 -13.87 -31.67
CA LYS A 53 21.66 -14.80 -30.66
C LYS A 53 22.10 -14.29 -29.28
N LEU A 54 21.14 -13.96 -28.42
CA LEU A 54 21.44 -13.65 -27.02
C LEU A 54 22.16 -14.86 -26.40
N SER A 55 23.30 -14.61 -25.75
CA SER A 55 24.08 -15.65 -25.06
C SER A 55 23.32 -16.29 -23.89
N THR A 56 22.28 -15.61 -23.41
CA THR A 56 21.46 -16.02 -22.29
C THR A 56 20.00 -15.97 -22.68
N ASP A 57 19.28 -17.05 -22.39
CA ASP A 57 17.84 -17.11 -22.53
C ASP A 57 17.18 -16.26 -21.43
N LEU A 58 16.66 -15.09 -21.81
CA LEU A 58 15.91 -14.22 -20.91
C LEU A 58 14.50 -14.77 -20.66
N ALA A 59 13.92 -15.52 -21.59
CA ALA A 59 12.59 -16.11 -21.46
C ALA A 59 12.57 -17.22 -20.39
N ALA A 60 13.69 -17.92 -20.20
CA ALA A 60 13.86 -18.90 -19.12
C ALA A 60 13.59 -18.31 -17.72
N ARG A 61 13.80 -17.00 -17.51
CA ARG A 61 13.51 -16.34 -16.22
C ARG A 61 12.03 -16.09 -15.97
N PHE A 62 11.22 -16.14 -17.01
CA PHE A 62 9.77 -15.87 -16.95
C PHE A 62 8.93 -17.12 -17.09
N VAL A 63 9.55 -18.31 -17.15
CA VAL A 63 8.81 -19.58 -17.06
C VAL A 63 8.11 -19.58 -15.69
N PRO A 64 6.76 -19.54 -15.65
CA PRO A 64 6.04 -19.49 -14.40
C PRO A 64 6.39 -20.75 -13.61
N SER A 65 6.99 -20.61 -12.44
CA SER A 65 7.21 -21.76 -11.54
C SER A 65 5.84 -22.35 -11.19
N PRO A 66 5.53 -23.58 -11.63
CA PRO A 66 4.27 -24.21 -11.29
C PRO A 66 4.34 -24.57 -9.81
N ASN A 67 3.44 -23.99 -9.02
CA ASN A 67 3.19 -24.32 -7.61
C ASN A 67 4.21 -23.81 -6.60
N LEU A 68 4.02 -22.56 -6.18
CA LEU A 68 4.12 -22.23 -4.78
C LEU A 68 2.75 -21.72 -4.33
N SER A 69 1.76 -22.62 -4.20
CA SER A 69 0.69 -22.36 -3.25
C SER A 69 1.37 -22.42 -1.88
N PRO A 70 1.56 -21.29 -1.18
CA PRO A 70 2.19 -21.34 0.13
C PRO A 70 1.23 -22.08 1.05
N GLN A 71 1.48 -23.38 1.28
CA GLN A 71 0.78 -24.12 2.32
C GLN A 71 1.24 -23.52 3.64
N LEU A 72 0.41 -22.65 4.22
CA LEU A 72 0.67 -22.13 5.54
C LEU A 72 0.75 -23.32 6.52
N PRO A 73 1.79 -23.36 7.36
CA PRO A 73 2.01 -24.51 8.22
C PRO A 73 0.88 -24.60 9.25
N ARG A 74 0.34 -25.81 9.46
CA ARG A 74 -0.88 -26.06 10.26
C ARG A 74 -0.84 -25.47 11.68
N TRP A 75 0.34 -25.32 12.27
CA TRP A 75 0.49 -24.71 13.60
C TRP A 75 0.13 -23.21 13.60
N LEU A 76 0.35 -22.50 12.51
CA LEU A 76 0.05 -21.08 12.35
C LEU A 76 -1.47 -20.87 12.25
N THR A 77 -2.16 -21.75 11.52
CA THR A 77 -3.63 -21.76 11.48
C THR A 77 -4.24 -22.08 12.85
N LEU A 78 -3.59 -22.94 13.65
CA LEU A 78 -4.05 -23.27 15.00
C LEU A 78 -3.87 -22.12 15.99
N THR A 79 -2.73 -21.42 15.95
CA THR A 79 -2.50 -20.25 16.80
C THR A 79 -3.43 -19.09 16.44
N ALA A 80 -3.69 -18.88 15.14
CA ALA A 80 -4.62 -17.84 14.68
C ALA A 80 -6.06 -18.15 15.11
N ALA A 81 -6.49 -19.41 14.98
CA ALA A 81 -7.80 -19.85 15.45
C ALA A 81 -7.94 -19.69 16.98
N LEU A 82 -6.90 -20.04 17.74
CA LEU A 82 -6.90 -19.88 19.19
C LEU A 82 -6.97 -18.41 19.61
N GLN A 83 -6.25 -17.52 18.92
CA GLN A 83 -6.31 -16.07 19.15
C GLN A 83 -7.71 -15.51 18.86
N ALA A 84 -8.34 -15.93 17.77
CA ALA A 84 -9.70 -15.51 17.44
C ALA A 84 -10.71 -15.95 18.52
N VAL A 85 -10.61 -17.19 18.99
CA VAL A 85 -11.46 -17.69 20.09
C VAL A 85 -11.25 -16.87 21.36
N LEU A 86 -9.99 -16.63 21.75
CA LEU A 86 -9.67 -15.84 22.94
C LEU A 86 -10.21 -14.40 22.85
N ALA A 87 -10.10 -13.78 21.67
CA ALA A 87 -10.62 -12.43 21.43
C ALA A 87 -12.15 -12.39 21.55
N VAL A 88 -12.86 -13.37 21.00
CA VAL A 88 -14.32 -13.47 21.14
C VAL A 88 -14.72 -13.63 22.60
N VAL A 89 -14.03 -14.50 23.34
CA VAL A 89 -14.26 -14.68 24.78
C VAL A 89 -14.03 -13.36 25.53
N ALA A 90 -12.93 -12.67 25.26
CA ALA A 90 -12.63 -11.38 25.89
C ALA A 90 -13.73 -10.33 25.58
N ILE A 91 -14.24 -10.28 24.36
CA ILE A 91 -15.35 -9.39 23.97
C ILE A 91 -16.62 -9.74 24.76
N ILE A 92 -16.97 -11.02 24.89
CA ILE A 92 -18.17 -11.45 25.64
C ILE A 92 -18.09 -11.02 27.10
N PHE A 93 -16.92 -11.17 27.73
CA PHE A 93 -16.71 -10.76 29.12
C PHE A 93 -16.61 -9.24 29.31
N ALA A 94 -16.06 -8.53 28.33
CA ALA A 94 -15.96 -7.06 28.36
C ALA A 94 -17.28 -6.36 27.99
N ALA A 95 -18.17 -7.02 27.23
CA ALA A 95 -19.45 -6.46 26.77
C ALA A 95 -20.32 -5.86 27.88
N PRO A 96 -20.58 -6.53 29.03
CA PRO A 96 -21.40 -5.94 30.09
C PRO A 96 -20.77 -4.67 30.69
N PHE A 97 -19.44 -4.62 30.79
CA PHE A 97 -18.73 -3.43 31.29
C PHE A 97 -18.74 -2.28 30.28
N MET A 98 -18.60 -2.60 28.99
CA MET A 98 -18.70 -1.60 27.91
C MET A 98 -20.12 -1.03 27.78
N ALA A 99 -21.15 -1.80 28.08
CA ALA A 99 -22.54 -1.33 28.03
C ALA A 99 -22.78 -0.17 29.01
N ASP A 100 -22.25 -0.25 30.23
CA ASP A 100 -22.36 0.83 31.22
C ASP A 100 -21.53 2.06 30.84
N LEU A 101 -20.40 1.85 30.18
CA LEU A 101 -19.49 2.91 29.72
C LEU A 101 -20.02 3.63 28.46
N LEU A 102 -20.77 2.92 27.60
CA LEU A 102 -21.39 3.42 26.37
C LEU A 102 -22.86 3.84 26.55
N ALA A 103 -23.51 3.52 27.67
CA ALA A 103 -24.88 3.91 27.97
C ALA A 103 -25.12 5.43 27.89
N PRO A 104 -24.21 6.31 28.38
CA PRO A 104 -24.36 7.76 28.22
C PRO A 104 -24.31 8.22 26.76
N LEU A 105 -23.57 7.51 25.90
CA LEU A 105 -23.38 7.84 24.49
C LEU A 105 -24.53 7.36 23.60
N THR A 106 -25.27 6.33 24.03
CA THR A 106 -26.40 5.75 23.28
C THR A 106 -27.75 6.31 23.72
N ALA A 107 -27.85 6.86 24.94
CA ALA A 107 -29.05 7.51 25.46
C ALA A 107 -29.33 8.88 24.80
N SER A 108 -28.30 9.58 24.32
CA SER A 108 -28.45 10.75 23.46
C SER A 108 -28.75 10.30 22.04
N ARG A 109 -30.04 10.16 21.69
CA ARG A 109 -30.51 9.92 20.31
C ARG A 109 -30.39 11.19 19.45
N ILE A 110 -29.23 11.84 19.50
CA ILE A 110 -28.78 12.91 18.63
C ILE A 110 -27.43 12.41 18.15
N VAL A 111 -27.36 11.89 16.93
CA VAL A 111 -26.06 11.60 16.32
C VAL A 111 -25.46 12.98 16.04
N PRO A 112 -24.42 13.41 16.77
CA PRO A 112 -23.80 14.69 16.49
C PRO A 112 -23.35 14.67 15.03
N SER A 113 -23.61 15.75 14.30
CA SER A 113 -23.08 15.85 12.95
C SER A 113 -21.55 15.81 13.03
N TRP A 114 -20.88 15.41 11.94
CA TRP A 114 -19.42 15.47 11.91
C TRP A 114 -18.88 16.87 12.22
N ALA A 115 -19.66 17.92 11.94
CA ALA A 115 -19.33 19.29 12.33
C ALA A 115 -19.38 19.49 13.85
N ASP A 116 -20.38 18.95 14.54
CA ASP A 116 -20.49 19.02 16.00
C ASP A 116 -19.36 18.26 16.69
N VAL A 117 -19.02 17.06 16.18
CA VAL A 117 -17.90 16.25 16.67
C VAL A 117 -16.57 16.98 16.48
N MET A 118 -16.35 17.58 15.30
CA MET A 118 -15.12 18.34 15.02
C MET A 118 -15.04 19.62 15.86
N LEU A 119 -16.16 20.29 16.07
CA LEU A 119 -16.24 21.49 16.91
C LEU A 119 -15.93 21.15 18.36
N GLU A 120 -16.54 20.09 18.89
CA GLU A 120 -16.32 19.64 20.27
C GLU A 120 -14.87 19.16 20.47
N LEU A 121 -14.31 18.44 19.49
CA LEU A 121 -12.91 18.04 19.51
C LEU A 121 -11.97 19.25 19.47
N GLN A 122 -12.26 20.25 18.63
CA GLN A 122 -11.47 21.47 18.54
C GLN A 122 -11.51 22.27 19.84
N ILE A 123 -12.69 22.40 20.46
CA ILE A 123 -12.85 23.06 21.75
C ILE A 123 -12.12 22.29 22.85
N ALA A 124 -12.29 20.97 22.91
CA ALA A 124 -11.59 20.11 23.86
C ALA A 124 -10.06 20.19 23.69
N PHE A 125 -9.58 20.25 22.46
CA PHE A 125 -8.17 20.40 22.15
C PHE A 125 -7.60 21.75 22.59
N VAL A 126 -8.33 22.84 22.37
CA VAL A 126 -7.92 24.18 22.84
C VAL A 126 -7.89 24.26 24.36
N VAL A 127 -8.91 23.71 25.05
CA VAL A 127 -8.96 23.65 26.52
C VAL A 127 -7.83 22.78 27.08
N TRP A 128 -7.54 21.66 26.43
CA TRP A 128 -6.42 20.78 26.78
C TRP A 128 -5.07 21.48 26.57
N LEU A 129 -4.89 22.20 25.46
CA LEU A 129 -3.69 23.02 25.21
C LEU A 129 -3.50 24.12 26.26
N GLN A 130 -4.59 24.79 26.65
CA GLN A 130 -4.57 25.78 27.72
C GLN A 130 -4.23 25.15 29.08
N SER A 131 -4.60 23.88 29.29
CA SER A 131 -4.24 23.15 30.50
C SER A 131 -2.73 22.95 30.60
N PHE A 132 -1.99 22.76 29.50
CA PHE A 132 -0.51 22.71 29.58
C PHE A 132 0.13 24.02 30.01
N GLN A 133 -0.50 25.14 29.68
CA GLN A 133 0.02 26.44 30.11
C GLN A 133 -0.22 26.68 31.61
N SER A 134 -1.19 26.00 32.22
CA SER A 134 -1.48 26.06 33.65
C SER A 134 -0.89 24.90 34.47
N ILE A 135 -0.30 23.87 33.83
CA ILE A 135 0.46 22.82 34.52
C ILE A 135 1.73 23.45 35.13
N ARG A 136 1.63 23.82 36.41
CA ARG A 136 2.75 23.62 37.32
C ARG A 136 2.84 22.12 37.57
N LEU A 137 4.02 21.54 37.33
CA LEU A 137 4.29 20.11 37.56
C LEU A 137 3.74 19.69 38.93
N PRO A 138 2.69 18.85 39.01
CA PRO A 138 2.19 18.38 40.29
C PRO A 138 3.17 17.37 40.87
N GLU A 139 3.44 17.46 42.17
CA GLU A 139 4.15 16.39 42.88
C GLU A 139 3.34 15.09 42.71
N LEU A 140 4.01 14.03 42.23
CA LEU A 140 3.46 12.76 41.73
C LEU A 140 2.69 11.90 42.76
N SER A 141 2.33 12.45 43.92
CA SER A 141 1.86 11.69 45.08
C SER A 141 0.34 11.44 45.14
N SER A 142 -0.48 12.02 44.25
CA SER A 142 -1.95 12.02 44.42
C SER A 142 -2.78 11.27 43.37
N LEU A 143 -2.16 10.53 42.43
CA LEU A 143 -2.88 9.74 41.42
C LEU A 143 -3.33 8.37 41.98
N ALA A 144 -4.27 8.38 42.93
CA ALA A 144 -4.94 7.17 43.42
C ALA A 144 -6.14 6.83 42.51
N PHE A 145 -5.92 5.93 41.55
CA PHE A 145 -6.97 5.33 40.71
C PHE A 145 -7.76 4.29 41.53
N ASN A 146 -9.02 4.55 41.85
CA ASN A 146 -9.88 3.60 42.57
C ASN A 146 -10.41 2.52 41.61
N LEU A 147 -9.73 1.37 41.57
CA LEU A 147 -10.21 0.15 40.92
C LEU A 147 -11.08 -0.69 41.88
N PRO A 148 -11.96 -1.57 41.35
CA PRO A 148 -12.71 -2.53 42.15
C PRO A 148 -11.79 -3.30 43.08
N GLN A 149 -12.16 -3.37 44.36
CA GLN A 149 -11.31 -3.92 45.41
C GLN A 149 -10.92 -5.37 45.10
N GLY A 150 -9.66 -5.56 44.70
CA GLY A 150 -9.08 -6.88 44.43
C GLY A 150 -8.13 -6.95 43.24
N ILE A 151 -8.20 -6.00 42.30
CA ILE A 151 -7.29 -5.97 41.15
C ILE A 151 -6.50 -4.65 41.18
N SER A 152 -5.24 -4.73 41.63
CA SER A 152 -4.31 -3.61 41.55
C SER A 152 -4.10 -3.21 40.09
N SER A 153 -4.21 -1.90 39.78
CA SER A 153 -3.98 -1.29 38.46
C SER A 153 -2.71 -1.83 37.78
N GLU A 154 -1.68 -2.06 38.58
CA GLU A 154 -0.38 -2.56 38.15
C GLU A 154 -0.46 -3.94 37.50
N ILE A 155 -1.25 -4.87 38.06
CA ILE A 155 -1.40 -6.23 37.51
C ILE A 155 -2.13 -6.18 36.18
N LEU A 156 -3.13 -5.30 36.06
CA LEU A 156 -3.92 -5.16 34.83
C LEU A 156 -3.05 -4.57 33.71
N ILE A 157 -2.30 -3.51 33.99
CA ILE A 157 -1.36 -2.90 33.04
C ILE A 157 -0.27 -3.89 32.64
N LEU A 158 0.33 -4.60 33.60
CA LEU A 158 1.34 -5.62 33.30
C LEU A 158 0.78 -6.77 32.48
N SER A 159 -0.47 -7.18 32.71
CA SER A 159 -1.12 -8.23 31.93
C SER A 159 -1.37 -7.81 30.48
N VAL A 160 -1.83 -6.58 30.25
CA VAL A 160 -2.08 -6.04 28.91
C VAL A 160 -0.76 -5.84 28.15
N ILE A 161 0.24 -5.27 28.80
CA ILE A 161 1.58 -5.11 28.25
C ILE A 161 2.16 -6.48 27.89
N GLY A 162 2.09 -7.45 28.80
CA GLY A 162 2.55 -8.82 28.55
C GLY A 162 1.84 -9.49 27.38
N LEU A 163 0.52 -9.30 27.25
CA LEU A 163 -0.26 -9.85 26.14
C LEU A 163 0.16 -9.24 24.80
N LEU A 164 0.38 -7.92 24.75
CA LEU A 164 0.82 -7.20 23.55
C LEU A 164 2.24 -7.59 23.14
N PHE A 165 3.16 -7.72 24.10
CA PHE A 165 4.51 -8.20 23.83
C PHE A 165 4.52 -9.64 23.33
N ALA A 166 3.76 -10.54 23.96
CA ALA A 166 3.65 -11.94 23.53
C ALA A 166 3.05 -12.06 22.12
N TRP A 167 2.01 -11.26 21.83
CA TRP A 167 1.38 -11.21 20.53
C TRP A 167 2.32 -10.63 19.45
N GLY A 168 2.96 -9.50 19.73
CA GLY A 168 3.89 -8.84 18.82
C GLY A 168 5.13 -9.68 18.54
N PHE A 169 5.75 -10.25 19.57
CA PHE A 169 6.91 -11.12 19.42
C PHE A 169 6.57 -12.42 18.68
N GLY A 170 5.43 -13.03 19.00
CA GLY A 170 4.94 -14.23 18.30
C GLY A 170 4.76 -13.98 16.81
N ASN A 171 4.08 -12.89 16.44
CA ASN A 171 3.85 -12.54 15.04
C ASN A 171 5.13 -12.07 14.31
N TRP A 172 6.02 -11.34 14.99
CA TRP A 172 7.30 -10.91 14.42
C TRP A 172 8.21 -12.11 14.10
N TRP A 173 8.35 -13.06 15.04
CA TRP A 173 9.15 -14.27 14.85
C TRP A 173 8.61 -15.14 13.71
N LEU A 174 7.29 -15.25 13.61
CA LEU A 174 6.57 -15.95 12.56
C LEU A 174 6.85 -15.41 11.16
N LEU A 175 6.91 -14.08 11.02
CA LEU A 175 7.19 -13.42 9.74
C LEU A 175 8.67 -13.54 9.37
N HIS A 176 9.58 -13.50 10.34
CA HIS A 176 11.01 -13.52 10.06
C HIS A 176 11.53 -14.90 9.58
N LYS A 177 10.94 -16.00 10.06
CA LYS A 177 11.27 -17.36 9.56
C LYS A 177 10.88 -17.60 8.11
N LYS A 178 9.92 -16.84 7.57
CA LYS A 178 9.52 -16.95 6.16
C LYS A 178 10.61 -16.41 5.21
N ASN A 179 11.43 -15.48 5.69
CA ASN A 179 12.49 -14.84 4.89
C ASN A 179 13.83 -15.61 4.89
N SER A 180 13.98 -16.69 5.66
CA SER A 180 15.24 -17.46 5.75
C SER A 180 15.23 -18.78 4.98
N LEU A 181 14.21 -19.03 4.14
CA LEU A 181 14.07 -20.25 3.32
C LEU A 181 13.90 -19.92 1.82
N VAL A 182 14.38 -18.75 1.41
CA VAL A 182 14.64 -18.37 0.01
C VAL A 182 16.13 -18.16 -0.11
#